data_AF-A0A5A8ACS4-F1
#
_entry.id   AF-A0A5A8ACS4-F1
#
_cell.length_a   1.000
_cell.length_b   1.000
_cell.length_c   1.000
_cell.angle_alpha   90.00
_cell.angle_beta   90.00
_cell.angle_gamma   90.00
#
_symmetry.space_group_name_H-M   'P 1'
#
loop_
_entity.id
_entity.type
_entity.pdbx_description
1 polymer ?
#
loop_
_entity_poly.entity_id
_entity_poly.type
_entity_poly.pdbx_seq_one_letter_code
_entity_poly.pdbx_strand_id
1 'polypeptide(L)'
;IQTGRNAAGTNHHVAFRVKDDRVLMEFREKVRSAGLNITPKIDRDYFYSLYFREPGGVLFEIATDNPGFTVDEPLSELGKNLKLPKQHEGLRERIESVLPKLS
;
A
#
# COMPACT_ATOMS: atom_id res chain seq x y z
N ILE A 1 -23.61 7.31 15.65
CA ILE A 1 -23.01 6.30 14.75
C ILE A 1 -21.84 5.68 15.50
N GLN A 2 -21.83 4.35 15.67
CA GLN A 2 -20.70 3.66 16.29
C GLN A 2 -19.63 3.40 15.23
N THR A 3 -18.43 3.93 15.44
CA THR A 3 -17.31 3.75 14.51
C THR A 3 -16.52 2.49 14.86
N GLY A 4 -15.94 1.84 13.86
CA GLY A 4 -15.00 0.74 14.06
C GLY A 4 -13.79 1.16 14.90
N ARG A 5 -13.22 0.22 15.66
CA ARG A 5 -11.96 0.41 16.38
C ARG A 5 -10.83 -0.26 15.61
N ASN A 6 -9.74 0.47 15.38
CA ASN A 6 -8.52 -0.10 14.83
C ASN A 6 -7.86 -0.97 15.90
N ALA A 7 -7.73 -2.26 15.62
CA ALA A 7 -7.14 -3.24 16.52
C ALA A 7 -6.65 -4.45 15.71
N ALA A 8 -5.86 -5.32 16.36
CA ALA A 8 -5.55 -6.62 15.77
C ALA A 8 -6.85 -7.38 15.45
N GLY A 9 -6.91 -8.00 14.27
CA GLY A 9 -8.10 -8.74 13.80
C GLY A 9 -9.15 -7.88 13.08
N THR A 10 -8.89 -6.60 12.78
CA THR A 10 -9.78 -5.76 11.97
C THR A 10 -9.18 -5.39 10.60
N ASN A 11 -10.05 -5.19 9.61
CA ASN A 11 -9.62 -4.71 8.29
C ASN A 11 -9.23 -3.23 8.37
N HIS A 12 -7.98 -2.92 8.02
CA HIS A 12 -7.48 -1.55 8.09
C HIS A 12 -7.93 -0.69 6.89
N HIS A 13 -7.89 -1.24 5.68
CA HIS A 13 -8.34 -0.60 4.44
C HIS A 13 -8.73 -1.65 3.40
N VAL A 14 -9.32 -1.20 2.30
CA VAL A 14 -9.53 -1.97 1.06
C VAL A 14 -8.95 -1.19 -0.12
N ALA A 15 -8.26 -1.89 -1.02
CA ALA A 15 -7.63 -1.31 -2.19
C ALA A 15 -8.45 -1.59 -3.47
N PHE A 16 -8.67 -0.54 -4.26
CA PHE A 16 -9.30 -0.61 -5.57
C PHE A 16 -8.25 -0.46 -6.67
N ARG A 17 -8.31 -1.33 -7.67
CA ARG A 17 -7.32 -1.39 -8.75
C ARG A 17 -7.52 -0.27 -9.77
N VAL A 18 -6.41 0.27 -10.25
CA VAL A 18 -6.34 1.10 -11.45
C VAL A 18 -5.22 0.61 -12.37
N LYS A 19 -5.40 0.80 -13.67
CA LYS A 19 -4.49 0.25 -14.68
C LYS A 19 -3.04 0.76 -14.53
N ASP A 20 -2.88 2.06 -14.32
CA ASP A 20 -1.58 2.75 -14.38
C ASP A 20 -1.60 4.08 -13.61
N ASP A 21 -0.43 4.71 -13.47
CA ASP A 21 -0.23 5.99 -12.80
C ASP A 21 -1.10 7.13 -13.33
N ARG A 22 -1.41 7.13 -14.64
CA ARG A 22 -2.27 8.16 -15.23
C ARG A 22 -3.67 8.04 -14.66
N VAL A 23 -4.25 6.84 -14.68
CA VAL A 23 -5.58 6.59 -14.08
C VAL A 23 -5.55 6.84 -12.57
N LEU A 24 -4.47 6.47 -11.87
CA LEU A 24 -4.30 6.76 -10.45
C LEU A 24 -4.44 8.26 -10.16
N MET A 25 -3.73 9.10 -10.92
CA MET A 25 -3.75 10.55 -10.73
C MET A 25 -5.07 11.19 -11.16
N GLU A 26 -5.76 10.66 -12.17
CA GLU A 26 -7.13 11.07 -12.51
C GLU A 26 -8.09 10.84 -11.34
N PHE A 27 -8.00 9.70 -10.66
CA PHE A 27 -8.79 9.45 -9.46
C PHE A 27 -8.43 10.37 -8.30
N ARG A 28 -7.14 10.72 -8.16
CA ARG A 28 -6.72 11.71 -7.16
C ARG A 28 -7.46 13.02 -7.31
N GLU A 29 -7.53 13.51 -8.54
CA GLU A 29 -8.20 14.78 -8.85
C GLU A 29 -9.71 14.70 -8.65
N LYS A 30 -10.34 13.57 -8.99
CA LYS A 30 -11.76 13.33 -8.72
C LYS A 30 -12.06 13.37 -7.22
N VAL A 31 -11.29 12.65 -6.41
CA VAL A 31 -11.48 12.59 -4.94
C VAL A 31 -11.25 13.97 -4.31
N ARG A 32 -10.19 14.67 -4.73
CA ARG A 32 -9.91 16.03 -4.26
C ARG A 32 -11.01 17.02 -4.63
N SER A 33 -11.53 16.95 -5.85
CA SER A 33 -12.61 17.82 -6.33
C SER A 33 -13.94 17.56 -5.60
N ALA A 34 -14.13 16.37 -5.05
CA ALA A 34 -15.24 16.03 -4.17
C ALA A 34 -15.07 16.55 -2.72
N GLY A 35 -14.00 17.31 -2.43
CA GLY A 35 -13.75 17.89 -1.11
C GLY A 35 -13.16 16.91 -0.09
N LEU A 36 -12.71 15.73 -0.53
CA LEU A 36 -12.11 14.72 0.35
C LEU A 36 -10.58 14.88 0.42
N ASN A 37 -10.03 14.60 1.60
CA ASN A 37 -8.60 14.62 1.84
C ASN A 37 -7.97 13.32 1.34
N ILE A 38 -7.19 13.41 0.25
CA ILE A 38 -6.42 12.31 -0.34
C ILE A 38 -4.93 12.57 -0.29
N THR A 39 -4.14 11.53 -0.04
CA THR A 39 -2.66 11.63 0.02
C THR A 39 -2.05 12.06 -1.32
N PRO A 40 -0.78 12.51 -1.33
CA PRO A 40 0.07 12.44 -2.51
C PRO A 40 0.24 11.00 -3.02
N LYS A 41 0.79 10.83 -4.23
CA LYS A 41 1.19 9.52 -4.76
C LYS A 41 2.30 8.93 -3.89
N ILE A 42 2.12 7.71 -3.42
CA ILE A 42 3.10 6.99 -2.60
C ILE A 42 3.64 5.82 -3.41
N ASP A 43 4.95 5.67 -3.43
CA ASP A 43 5.63 4.50 -3.99
C ASP A 43 5.66 3.38 -2.93
N ARG A 44 5.15 2.19 -3.28
CA ARG A 44 5.14 0.98 -2.44
C ARG A 44 6.05 -0.11 -3.00
N ASP A 45 6.98 0.24 -3.88
CA ASP A 45 7.89 -0.63 -4.66
C ASP A 45 7.16 -1.55 -5.67
N TYR A 46 6.06 -2.17 -5.26
CA TYR A 46 5.27 -3.12 -6.05
C TYR A 46 4.08 -2.48 -6.78
N PHE A 47 3.66 -1.29 -6.34
CA PHE A 47 2.61 -0.47 -6.93
C PHE A 47 2.70 0.97 -6.40
N TYR A 48 2.01 1.89 -7.04
CA TYR A 48 1.76 3.22 -6.50
C TYR A 48 0.39 3.28 -5.85
N SER A 49 0.28 4.03 -4.77
CA SER A 49 -1.00 4.17 -4.08
C SER A 49 -1.37 5.56 -3.60
N LEU A 50 -2.68 5.73 -3.40
CA LEU A 50 -3.34 6.90 -2.82
C LEU A 50 -4.31 6.44 -1.75
N TYR A 51 -4.37 7.15 -0.62
CA TYR A 51 -5.29 6.84 0.47
C TYR A 51 -6.21 8.02 0.78
N PHE A 52 -7.47 7.73 1.07
CA PHE A 52 -8.43 8.71 1.58
C PHE A 52 -9.49 8.01 2.44
N ARG A 53 -10.12 8.76 3.35
CA ARG A 53 -11.31 8.28 4.06
C ARG A 53 -12.55 8.69 3.31
N GLU A 54 -13.41 7.72 3.00
CA GLU A 54 -14.74 7.99 2.47
C GLU A 54 -15.67 8.50 3.60
N PRO A 55 -16.83 9.12 3.28
CA PRO A 55 -17.70 9.75 4.29
C PRO A 55 -18.15 8.86 5.47
N GLY A 56 -18.27 7.56 5.29
CA GLY A 56 -18.54 6.56 6.32
C GLY A 56 -17.34 6.21 7.22
N GLY A 57 -16.16 6.74 6.92
CA GLY A 57 -14.93 6.63 7.71
C GLY A 57 -14.02 5.48 7.31
N VAL A 58 -14.41 4.62 6.36
CA VAL A 58 -13.55 3.54 5.86
C VAL A 58 -12.34 4.12 5.15
N LEU A 59 -11.15 3.55 5.39
CA LEU A 59 -9.95 3.94 4.66
C LEU A 59 -9.93 3.20 3.33
N PHE A 60 -10.08 3.94 2.23
CA PHE A 60 -9.92 3.41 0.89
C PHE A 60 -8.51 3.68 0.37
N GLU A 61 -8.01 2.71 -0.38
CA GLU A 61 -6.79 2.81 -1.17
C GLU A 61 -7.14 2.69 -2.65
N ILE A 62 -6.45 3.44 -3.49
CA ILE A 62 -6.43 3.25 -4.95
C ILE A 62 -5.00 2.86 -5.30
N ALA A 63 -4.82 1.70 -5.94
CA ALA A 63 -3.51 1.12 -6.20
C ALA A 63 -3.36 0.70 -7.66
N THR A 64 -2.17 0.93 -8.22
CA THR A 64 -1.87 0.53 -9.62
C THR A 64 -1.66 -0.97 -9.75
N ASP A 65 -2.01 -1.52 -10.92
CA ASP A 65 -1.72 -2.92 -11.26
C ASP A 65 -0.22 -3.21 -11.46
N ASN A 66 0.57 -2.19 -11.80
CA ASN A 66 1.99 -2.29 -12.12
C ASN A 66 2.85 -1.67 -11.00
N PRO A 67 4.12 -2.10 -10.84
CA PRO A 67 4.81 -3.17 -11.59
C PRO A 67 4.50 -4.61 -11.16
N GLY A 68 3.96 -4.80 -9.95
CA GLY A 68 3.72 -6.12 -9.36
C GLY A 68 4.95 -6.72 -8.67
N PHE A 69 4.75 -7.85 -7.98
CA PHE A 69 5.78 -8.47 -7.14
C PHE A 69 6.95 -9.10 -7.91
N THR A 70 6.80 -9.33 -9.22
CA THR A 70 7.90 -9.90 -10.02
C THR A 70 8.96 -8.88 -10.43
N VAL A 71 8.87 -7.65 -9.91
CA VAL A 71 9.82 -6.57 -10.19
C VAL A 71 11.20 -6.82 -9.59
N ASP A 72 11.27 -7.52 -8.45
CA ASP A 72 12.50 -7.76 -7.69
C ASP A 72 12.72 -9.23 -7.30
N GLU A 73 11.80 -10.13 -7.69
CA GLU A 73 11.91 -11.58 -7.54
C GLU A 73 11.31 -12.32 -8.74
N PRO A 74 11.90 -13.46 -9.16
CA PRO A 74 11.24 -14.36 -10.09
C PRO A 74 10.04 -15.03 -9.42
N LEU A 75 9.02 -15.38 -10.21
CA LEU A 75 7.79 -16.02 -9.75
C LEU A 75 8.03 -17.27 -8.87
N SER A 76 9.07 -18.06 -9.15
CA SER A 76 9.41 -19.28 -8.40
C SER A 76 9.95 -19.03 -7.00
N GLU A 77 10.41 -17.81 -6.70
CA GLU A 77 11.04 -17.43 -5.44
C GLU A 77 10.21 -16.43 -4.61
N LEU A 78 9.04 -16.00 -5.10
CA LEU A 78 8.20 -15.03 -4.41
C LEU A 78 7.94 -15.41 -2.95
N GLY A 79 8.20 -14.46 -2.05
CA GLY A 79 7.90 -14.60 -0.62
C GLY A 79 8.84 -15.50 0.17
N LYS A 80 9.91 -16.02 -0.45
CA LYS A 80 10.94 -16.82 0.26
C LYS A 80 12.00 -15.97 0.94
N ASN A 81 12.18 -14.73 0.50
CA ASN A 81 13.22 -13.83 1.01
C ASN A 81 12.61 -12.59 1.66
N LEU A 82 13.31 -12.04 2.66
CA LEU A 82 12.97 -10.73 3.21
C LEU A 82 13.41 -9.62 2.25
N LYS A 83 12.42 -9.01 1.59
CA LYS A 83 12.60 -7.80 0.77
C LYS A 83 12.43 -6.55 1.61
N LEU A 84 13.32 -5.58 1.39
CA LEU A 84 13.25 -4.27 2.01
C LEU A 84 13.18 -3.20 0.90
N PRO A 85 12.40 -2.13 1.10
CA PRO A 85 12.49 -0.95 0.25
C PRO A 85 13.91 -0.40 0.22
N LYS A 86 14.34 0.18 -0.91
CA LYS A 86 15.72 0.66 -1.10
C LYS A 86 16.19 1.59 0.03
N GLN A 87 15.33 2.45 0.54
CA GLN A 87 15.62 3.37 1.64
C GLN A 87 15.91 2.68 2.98
N HIS A 88 15.56 1.40 3.14
CA HIS A 88 15.76 0.62 4.36
C HIS A 88 16.82 -0.47 4.24
N GLU A 89 17.41 -0.69 3.06
CA GLU A 89 18.44 -1.71 2.88
C GLU A 89 19.67 -1.48 3.80
N GLY A 90 20.05 -0.22 4.04
CA GLY A 90 21.11 0.12 4.99
C GLY A 90 20.80 -0.24 6.46
N LEU A 91 19.55 -0.63 6.77
CA LEU A 91 19.11 -1.06 8.10
C LEU A 91 18.85 -2.58 8.18
N ARG A 92 19.21 -3.35 7.15
CA ARG A 92 18.89 -4.77 7.02
C ARG A 92 19.22 -5.59 8.26
N GLU A 93 20.47 -5.57 8.72
CA GLU A 93 20.92 -6.36 9.87
C GLU A 93 20.10 -6.07 11.13
N ARG A 94 19.79 -4.79 11.37
CA ARG A 94 18.97 -4.37 12.50
C ARG A 94 17.53 -4.85 12.35
N ILE A 95 16.94 -4.73 11.17
CA ILE A 95 15.57 -5.18 10.92
C ILE A 95 15.48 -6.70 11.11
N GLU A 96 16.40 -7.46 10.51
CA GLU A 96 16.47 -8.92 10.64
C GLU A 96 16.63 -9.36 12.10
N SER A 97 17.37 -8.61 12.92
CA SER A 97 17.58 -8.96 14.34
C SER A 97 16.32 -8.87 15.22
N VAL A 98 15.30 -8.10 14.82
CA VAL A 98 14.09 -7.86 15.63
C VAL A 98 12.86 -8.58 15.09
N LEU A 99 12.91 -9.10 13.87
CA LEU A 99 11.78 -9.83 13.28
C LEU A 99 11.66 -11.23 13.91
N PRO A 100 10.44 -11.66 14.26
CA PRO A 100 10.23 -13.03 14.71
C PRO A 100 10.51 -14.00 13.56
N LYS A 101 11.03 -15.18 13.88
CA LYS A 101 11.10 -16.28 12.91
C LYS A 101 9.69 -16.78 12.63
N LEU A 102 9.33 -16.84 11.35
CA LEU A 102 8.11 -17.49 10.89
C LEU A 102 8.44 -18.95 10.54
N SER A 103 7.52 -19.85 10.86
CA SER A 103 7.63 -21.30 10.64
C SER A 103 6.78 -21.75 9.47
#